data_AF-A0A7C3D9L9-F1
#
_entry.id   AF-A0A7C3D9L9-F1
#
_cell.length_a   1.000
_cell.length_b   1.000
_cell.length_c   1.000
_cell.angle_alpha   90.00
_cell.angle_beta   90.00
_cell.angle_gamma   90.00
#
_symmetry.space_group_name_H-M   'P 1'
#
loop_
_entity.id
_entity.type
_entity.pdbx_description
1 polymer ?
#
loop_
_entity_poly.entity_id
_entity_poly.type
_entity_poly.pdbx_seq_one_letter_code
_entity_poly.pdbx_strand_id
1 'polypeptide(L)'
;MNLPDTCRAPQPAIDLTSWLEHLAKLEKQPADYRQLLQELKALTYDGFDQGLYIDDLIKDTSLAMDALLTHSWNQFGFGDHPDDIALAAVGGYGRQELHPSSDIDILILLRRADDAAIREQVSIYITFLWDTGLDIGQSVRTIEQCYEEGKNDVTVATNLFESRLITGSTDLYQQMQAVLVEPDFWPSTDFFTEKVAELKARHHRFADSSYRLEPNLKENPGGLRDLHTLAWITKRHFGVNTLRELIGHEFINQDEYNTLCGARDFLWMVRFGLHRISGRKDDRVLLDLQKPLSRLLGYDNENEIRAVEEMMQHYYRAVTNIARISEMLLQHFEEEILLSRAPAVIFPINERFQLRNGYLEVTRDKVFIDYPPALLEIFLLLQRHKEARGIRAATIRLIRNSVKLIDEEFRNDPRCHELFLELLRRPRGIYHDFRRMNAYGILEAYIPAFKQIVGRMQFDMFHIYTVDEHTLMVLRYVRRLSDTKRANEAPEATELFSKLRNPKLLYLAALFHDLG
;
A
#
# COMPACT_ATOMS: atom_id res chain seq x y z
N MET A 1 -7.27 -20.45 5.75
CA MET A 1 -6.05 -20.55 6.59
C MET A 1 -6.16 -19.46 7.65
N ASN A 2 -6.20 -19.82 8.94
CA ASN A 2 -6.24 -18.84 10.03
C ASN A 2 -4.85 -18.23 10.18
N LEU A 3 -4.70 -16.93 9.93
CA LEU A 3 -3.49 -16.17 10.29
C LEU A 3 -3.43 -16.08 11.81
N PRO A 4 -2.39 -16.62 12.48
CA PRO A 4 -2.25 -16.52 13.94
C PRO A 4 -1.79 -15.12 14.37
N ASP A 5 -2.22 -14.72 15.56
CA ASP A 5 -1.94 -13.46 16.25
C ASP A 5 -0.45 -13.06 16.27
N THR A 6 -0.14 -11.87 15.76
CA THR A 6 1.19 -11.24 15.70
C THR A 6 1.54 -10.56 17.03
N CYS A 7 1.88 -11.36 18.05
CA CYS A 7 2.48 -10.88 19.31
C CYS A 7 3.43 -11.92 19.92
N ARG A 8 4.49 -12.32 19.21
CA ARG A 8 5.60 -13.11 19.79
C ARG A 8 6.87 -12.28 20.00
N ALA A 9 7.60 -12.63 21.06
CA ALA A 9 8.85 -12.02 21.48
C ALA A 9 10.00 -12.30 20.49
N PRO A 10 11.08 -11.47 20.47
CA PRO A 10 12.08 -11.50 19.42
C PRO A 10 13.10 -12.61 19.66
N GLN A 11 12.83 -13.80 19.14
CA GLN A 11 13.88 -14.73 18.74
C GLN A 11 13.90 -14.75 17.22
N PRO A 12 15.08 -14.75 16.57
CA PRO A 12 15.12 -14.92 15.13
C PRO A 12 14.41 -16.23 14.78
N ALA A 13 13.50 -16.15 13.82
CA ALA A 13 12.75 -17.30 13.35
C ALA A 13 13.65 -18.26 12.55
N ILE A 14 14.69 -17.73 11.90
CA ILE A 14 15.75 -18.52 11.27
C ILE A 14 16.91 -18.73 12.26
N ASP A 15 17.41 -19.96 12.39
CA ASP A 15 18.65 -20.21 13.13
C ASP A 15 19.86 -19.70 12.35
N LEU A 16 20.39 -18.54 12.78
CA LEU A 16 21.58 -17.91 12.19
C LEU A 16 22.88 -18.25 12.94
N THR A 17 22.87 -19.16 13.93
CA THR A 17 24.02 -19.39 14.81
C THR A 17 25.27 -19.82 14.02
N SER A 18 25.14 -20.87 13.21
CA SER A 18 26.25 -21.35 12.39
C SER A 18 26.69 -20.32 11.34
N TRP A 19 25.74 -19.53 10.82
CA TRP A 19 26.01 -18.51 9.83
C TRP A 19 26.83 -17.35 10.43
N LEU A 20 26.51 -16.92 11.66
CA LEU A 20 27.26 -15.91 12.40
C LEU A 20 28.66 -16.40 12.80
N GLU A 21 28.82 -17.68 13.14
CA GLU A 21 30.14 -18.28 13.38
C GLU A 21 31.02 -18.32 12.13
N HIS A 22 30.40 -18.51 10.96
CA HIS A 22 31.09 -18.44 9.66
C HIS A 22 31.50 -16.98 9.36
N LEU A 23 30.57 -16.03 9.53
CA LEU A 23 30.83 -14.59 9.37
C LEU A 23 32.04 -14.12 10.19
N ALA A 24 32.11 -14.50 11.47
CA ALA A 24 33.17 -14.07 12.38
C ALA A 24 34.58 -14.51 11.94
N LYS A 25 34.69 -15.53 11.07
CA LYS A 25 35.95 -16.07 10.55
C LYS A 25 36.30 -15.54 9.16
N LEU A 26 35.42 -14.77 8.52
CA LEU A 26 35.65 -14.26 7.18
C LEU A 26 36.82 -13.29 7.12
N GLU A 27 37.71 -13.53 6.17
CA GLU A 27 38.74 -12.58 5.76
C GLU A 27 38.19 -11.57 4.74
N LYS A 28 38.94 -10.52 4.46
CA LYS A 28 38.59 -9.44 3.51
C LYS A 28 38.69 -9.89 2.04
N GLN A 29 37.98 -10.95 1.67
CA GLN A 29 37.93 -11.52 0.32
C GLN A 29 36.49 -11.53 -0.22
N PRO A 30 36.19 -10.87 -1.35
CA PRO A 30 34.82 -10.77 -1.85
C PRO A 30 34.13 -12.12 -2.13
N ALA A 31 34.91 -13.14 -2.50
CA ALA A 31 34.39 -14.48 -2.79
C ALA A 31 33.75 -15.14 -1.57
N ASP A 32 34.35 -14.95 -0.38
CA ASP A 32 33.87 -15.59 0.84
C ASP A 32 32.55 -14.94 1.31
N TYR A 33 32.45 -13.61 1.20
CA TYR A 33 31.20 -12.89 1.45
C TYR A 33 30.09 -13.29 0.47
N ARG A 34 30.45 -13.49 -0.82
CA ARG A 34 29.48 -13.97 -1.82
C ARG A 34 28.93 -15.34 -1.45
N GLN A 35 29.79 -16.26 -0.98
CA GLN A 35 29.35 -17.56 -0.51
C GLN A 35 28.42 -17.42 0.70
N LEU A 36 28.79 -16.60 1.69
CA LEU A 36 27.98 -16.39 2.88
C LEU A 36 26.60 -15.76 2.57
N LEU A 37 26.52 -14.88 1.58
CA LEU A 37 25.26 -14.33 1.07
C LEU A 37 24.38 -15.40 0.39
N GLN A 38 24.98 -16.35 -0.33
CA GLN A 38 24.26 -17.49 -0.89
C GLN A 38 23.72 -18.41 0.20
N GLU A 39 24.50 -18.65 1.26
CA GLU A 39 24.07 -19.40 2.45
C GLU A 39 22.89 -18.71 3.14
N LEU A 40 22.94 -17.39 3.36
CA LEU A 40 21.82 -16.62 3.92
C LEU A 40 20.57 -16.72 3.05
N LYS A 41 20.71 -16.62 1.73
CA LYS A 41 19.60 -16.75 0.79
C LYS A 41 18.97 -18.14 0.83
N ALA A 42 19.78 -19.19 0.97
CA ALA A 42 19.28 -20.55 1.14
C ALA A 42 18.52 -20.72 2.47
N LEU A 43 19.06 -20.23 3.59
CA LEU A 43 18.41 -20.30 4.91
C LEU A 43 17.05 -19.57 4.93
N THR A 44 16.99 -18.39 4.34
CA THR A 44 15.75 -17.60 4.25
C THR A 44 14.71 -18.29 3.37
N TYR A 45 15.13 -18.91 2.27
CA TYR A 45 14.27 -19.76 1.46
C TYR A 45 13.81 -20.99 2.24
N ASP A 46 14.67 -21.73 2.91
CA ASP A 46 14.25 -22.91 3.67
C ASP A 46 13.25 -22.56 4.78
N GLY A 47 13.45 -21.43 5.45
CA GLY A 47 12.50 -20.90 6.43
C GLY A 47 11.12 -20.58 5.82
N PHE A 48 11.10 -19.99 4.62
CA PHE A 48 9.85 -19.74 3.90
C PHE A 48 9.11 -21.02 3.52
N ASP A 49 9.82 -22.06 3.05
CA ASP A 49 9.20 -23.35 2.69
C ASP A 49 8.68 -24.12 3.91
N GLN A 50 9.27 -23.89 5.08
CA GLN A 50 8.80 -24.43 6.35
C GLN A 50 7.60 -23.66 6.92
N GLY A 51 7.17 -22.58 6.27
CA GLY A 51 6.02 -21.78 6.68
C GLY A 51 6.29 -20.84 7.86
N LEU A 52 7.54 -20.39 8.03
CA LEU A 52 7.84 -19.30 8.96
C LEU A 52 7.12 -18.01 8.55
N TYR A 53 6.82 -17.16 9.53
CA TYR A 53 6.14 -15.89 9.26
C TYR A 53 7.01 -14.97 8.41
N ILE A 54 6.38 -14.33 7.43
CA ILE A 54 7.09 -13.54 6.44
C ILE A 54 7.76 -12.29 7.03
N ASP A 55 7.14 -11.68 8.04
CA ASP A 55 7.67 -10.52 8.75
C ASP A 55 8.94 -10.88 9.51
N ASP A 56 8.95 -12.03 10.20
CA ASP A 56 10.13 -12.55 10.88
C ASP A 56 11.26 -12.84 9.89
N LEU A 57 10.97 -13.53 8.77
CA LEU A 57 11.96 -13.84 7.74
C LEU A 57 12.63 -12.60 7.17
N ILE A 58 11.83 -11.58 6.82
CA ILE A 58 12.32 -10.32 6.24
C ILE A 58 13.17 -9.55 7.27
N LYS A 59 12.74 -9.55 8.53
CA LYS A 59 13.48 -8.91 9.63
C LYS A 59 14.80 -9.60 9.91
N ASP A 60 14.81 -10.94 10.00
CA ASP A 60 16.01 -11.73 10.21
C ASP A 60 17.00 -11.55 9.05
N THR A 61 16.51 -11.50 7.81
CA THR A 61 17.34 -11.19 6.63
C THR A 61 18.01 -9.82 6.77
N SER A 62 17.27 -8.82 7.24
CA SER A 62 17.79 -7.46 7.44
C SER A 62 18.86 -7.43 8.56
N LEU A 63 18.62 -8.14 9.68
CA LEU A 63 19.57 -8.22 10.80
C LEU A 63 20.85 -9.00 10.42
N ALA A 64 20.72 -10.07 9.63
CA ALA A 64 21.88 -10.79 9.10
C ALA A 64 22.71 -9.90 8.16
N MET A 65 22.05 -9.10 7.32
CA MET A 65 22.74 -8.11 6.47
C MET A 65 23.45 -7.03 7.31
N ASP A 66 22.81 -6.53 8.37
CA ASP A 66 23.46 -5.58 9.30
C ASP A 66 24.74 -6.16 9.89
N ALA A 67 24.71 -7.43 10.31
CA ALA A 67 25.87 -8.13 10.84
C ALA A 67 26.98 -8.27 9.79
N LEU A 68 26.63 -8.66 8.56
CA LEU A 68 27.59 -8.78 7.45
C LEU A 68 28.26 -7.45 7.12
N LEU A 69 27.47 -6.38 7.00
CA LEU A 69 27.98 -5.04 6.73
C LEU A 69 28.80 -4.48 7.90
N THR A 70 28.41 -4.78 9.15
CA THR A 70 29.20 -4.38 10.33
C THR A 70 30.54 -5.09 10.36
N HIS A 71 30.58 -6.39 10.02
CA HIS A 71 31.81 -7.16 9.95
C HIS A 71 32.75 -6.62 8.87
N SER A 72 32.26 -6.43 7.64
CA SER A 72 33.08 -5.87 6.57
C SER A 72 33.52 -4.45 6.87
N TRP A 73 32.65 -3.61 7.45
CA TRP A 73 32.99 -2.25 7.90
C TRP A 73 34.21 -2.23 8.81
N ASN A 74 34.26 -3.13 9.79
CA ASN A 74 35.39 -3.26 10.71
C ASN A 74 36.66 -3.80 10.03
N GLN A 75 36.55 -4.73 9.08
CA GLN A 75 37.68 -5.23 8.27
C GLN A 75 38.34 -4.13 7.40
N PHE A 76 37.62 -3.05 7.14
CA PHE A 76 38.14 -1.87 6.46
C PHE A 76 38.69 -0.80 7.40
N GLY A 77 38.77 -1.06 8.72
CA GLY A 77 39.36 -0.14 9.69
C GLY A 77 38.48 1.05 10.06
N PHE A 78 37.23 1.12 9.58
CA PHE A 78 36.34 2.22 9.95
C PHE A 78 35.90 2.16 11.42
N GLY A 79 36.01 1.00 12.08
CA GLY A 79 35.83 0.86 13.52
C GLY A 79 36.84 1.67 14.35
N ASP A 80 37.99 2.02 13.77
CA ASP A 80 39.02 2.85 14.41
C ASP A 80 38.71 4.36 14.30
N HIS A 81 37.67 4.73 13.55
CA HIS A 81 37.19 6.10 13.34
C HIS A 81 35.74 6.29 13.83
N PRO A 82 35.40 5.91 15.08
CA PRO A 82 34.01 5.85 15.54
C PRO A 82 33.34 7.22 15.64
N ASP A 83 34.09 8.31 15.60
CA ASP A 83 33.56 9.68 15.68
C ASP A 83 33.39 10.34 14.30
N ASP A 84 34.08 9.87 13.26
CA ASP A 84 34.20 10.60 11.99
C ASP A 84 33.32 10.05 10.87
N ILE A 85 32.84 8.80 11.01
CA ILE A 85 32.09 8.11 9.96
C ILE A 85 30.99 7.22 10.54
N ALA A 86 29.86 7.13 9.84
CA ALA A 86 28.78 6.20 10.18
C ALA A 86 28.20 5.54 8.93
N LEU A 87 27.72 4.30 9.10
CA LEU A 87 27.01 3.54 8.08
C LEU A 87 25.55 3.40 8.48
N ALA A 88 24.64 3.90 7.64
CA ALA A 88 23.20 3.76 7.81
C ALA A 88 22.59 3.01 6.63
N ALA A 89 21.61 2.14 6.92
CA ALA A 89 20.70 1.62 5.92
C ALA A 89 19.70 2.72 5.55
N VAL A 90 19.27 2.78 4.29
CA VAL A 90 18.23 3.70 3.82
C VAL A 90 17.18 2.96 2.98
N GLY A 91 16.09 3.63 2.60
CA GLY A 91 15.07 3.03 1.75
C GLY A 91 14.44 1.77 2.35
N GLY A 92 14.22 0.75 1.51
CA GLY A 92 13.64 -0.52 1.94
C GLY A 92 14.48 -1.28 2.97
N TYR A 93 15.80 -1.16 2.88
CA TYR A 93 16.70 -1.76 3.85
C TYR A 93 16.67 -1.01 5.19
N GLY A 94 16.58 0.32 5.16
CA GLY A 94 16.39 1.16 6.34
C GLY A 94 15.12 0.80 7.13
N ARG A 95 14.02 0.53 6.42
CA ARG A 95 12.76 0.03 6.99
C ARG A 95 12.81 -1.44 7.48
N GLN A 96 13.92 -2.14 7.30
CA GLN A 96 14.04 -3.59 7.55
C GLN A 96 13.05 -4.42 6.72
N GLU A 97 12.79 -4.02 5.47
CA GLU A 97 11.89 -4.70 4.53
C GLU A 97 12.68 -5.43 3.43
N LEU A 98 13.79 -6.08 3.81
CA LEU A 98 14.72 -6.72 2.87
C LEU A 98 14.21 -8.09 2.40
N HIS A 99 13.74 -8.16 1.15
CA HIS A 99 13.43 -9.42 0.47
C HIS A 99 14.67 -10.04 -0.21
N PRO A 100 14.67 -11.35 -0.56
CA PRO A 100 15.86 -12.10 -1.02
C PRO A 100 16.61 -11.60 -2.25
N SER A 101 15.99 -10.72 -3.03
CA SER A 101 16.58 -10.11 -4.24
C SER A 101 16.47 -8.59 -4.20
N SER A 102 16.36 -7.99 -3.01
CA SER A 102 16.30 -6.54 -2.84
C SER A 102 17.68 -5.91 -2.91
N ASP A 103 17.72 -4.67 -3.36
CA ASP A 103 18.91 -3.83 -3.32
C ASP A 103 19.26 -3.50 -1.86
N ILE A 104 20.55 -3.30 -1.62
CA ILE A 104 21.09 -2.87 -0.33
C ILE A 104 21.45 -1.39 -0.44
N ASP A 105 20.48 -0.55 -0.07
CA ASP A 105 20.67 0.90 -0.09
C ASP A 105 21.33 1.39 1.21
N ILE A 106 22.51 2.02 1.08
CA ILE A 106 23.30 2.54 2.20
C ILE A 106 23.63 4.02 2.07
N LEU A 107 23.74 4.67 3.22
CA LEU A 107 24.25 6.02 3.40
C LEU A 107 25.51 5.95 4.27
N ILE A 108 26.62 6.43 3.74
CA ILE A 108 27.86 6.64 4.48
C ILE A 108 27.91 8.12 4.87
N LEU A 109 27.77 8.39 6.16
CA LEU A 109 27.87 9.73 6.73
C LEU A 109 29.32 10.05 7.06
N LEU A 110 29.78 11.21 6.60
CA LEU A 110 31.11 11.74 6.92
C LEU A 110 30.98 12.98 7.80
N ARG A 111 31.80 13.09 8.84
CA ARG A 111 31.91 14.33 9.64
C ARG A 111 32.45 15.49 8.82
N ARG A 112 33.35 15.21 7.87
CA ARG A 112 33.97 16.22 7.00
C ARG A 112 34.08 15.73 5.57
N ALA A 113 33.83 16.62 4.61
CA ALA A 113 33.86 16.30 3.19
C ALA A 113 35.29 16.18 2.62
N ASP A 114 36.30 16.73 3.28
CA ASP A 114 37.66 16.92 2.77
C ASP A 114 38.68 15.90 3.28
N ASP A 115 38.27 14.90 4.06
CA ASP A 115 39.17 13.82 4.50
C ASP A 115 39.47 12.85 3.34
N ALA A 116 40.57 13.10 2.64
CA ALA A 116 40.98 12.32 1.47
C ALA A 116 41.24 10.85 1.81
N ALA A 117 41.80 10.55 2.99
CA ALA A 117 42.11 9.18 3.39
C ALA A 117 40.84 8.37 3.65
N ILE A 118 39.87 8.95 4.37
CA ILE A 118 38.57 8.32 4.59
C ILE A 118 37.83 8.11 3.27
N ARG A 119 37.86 9.10 2.35
CA ARG A 119 37.19 8.98 1.05
C ARG A 119 37.79 7.91 0.16
N GLU A 120 39.12 7.79 0.13
CA GLU A 120 39.79 6.70 -0.58
C GLU A 120 39.39 5.35 0.00
N GLN A 121 39.40 5.21 1.32
CA GLN A 121 38.99 3.98 2.00
C GLN A 121 37.52 3.62 1.74
N VAL A 122 36.61 4.61 1.75
CA VAL A 122 35.20 4.45 1.40
C VAL A 122 35.04 3.98 -0.05
N SER A 123 35.82 4.53 -0.98
CA SER A 123 35.80 4.09 -2.38
C SER A 123 36.22 2.63 -2.52
N ILE A 124 37.27 2.19 -1.82
CA ILE A 124 37.72 0.79 -1.84
C ILE A 124 36.66 -0.12 -1.21
N TYR A 125 36.02 0.32 -0.12
CA TYR A 125 34.94 -0.43 0.54
C TYR A 125 33.72 -0.62 -0.35
N ILE A 126 33.28 0.43 -1.06
CA ILE A 126 32.14 0.34 -1.99
C ILE A 126 32.47 -0.64 -3.13
N THR A 127 33.67 -0.55 -3.72
CA THR A 127 34.12 -1.50 -4.75
C THR A 127 34.10 -2.93 -4.22
N PHE A 128 34.56 -3.15 -2.99
CA PHE A 128 34.50 -4.46 -2.35
C PHE A 128 33.07 -4.98 -2.20
N LEU A 129 32.12 -4.16 -1.76
CA LEU A 129 30.71 -4.56 -1.64
C LEU A 129 30.10 -4.93 -3.00
N TRP A 130 30.46 -4.23 -4.07
CA TRP A 130 30.06 -4.61 -5.42
C TRP A 130 30.67 -5.97 -5.81
N ASP A 131 31.93 -6.19 -5.48
CA ASP A 131 32.63 -7.44 -5.76
C ASP A 131 32.06 -8.62 -4.96
N THR A 132 31.37 -8.42 -3.83
CA THR A 132 30.66 -9.52 -3.14
C THR A 132 29.42 -9.98 -3.91
N GLY A 133 28.99 -9.25 -4.94
CA GLY A 133 27.78 -9.55 -5.73
C GLY A 133 26.49 -8.96 -5.14
N LEU A 134 26.60 -8.01 -4.21
CA LEU A 134 25.45 -7.24 -3.74
C LEU A 134 25.06 -6.19 -4.79
N ASP A 135 23.75 -5.98 -4.96
CA ASP A 135 23.23 -4.82 -5.68
C ASP A 135 23.17 -3.65 -4.69
N ILE A 136 24.21 -2.81 -4.69
CA ILE A 136 24.37 -1.70 -3.74
C ILE A 136 23.88 -0.40 -4.37
N GLY A 137 22.95 0.28 -3.70
CA GLY A 137 22.71 1.70 -3.89
C GLY A 137 23.42 2.49 -2.80
N GLN A 138 24.34 3.39 -3.13
CA GLN A 138 25.13 4.11 -2.13
C GLN A 138 25.05 5.64 -2.28
N SER A 139 25.12 6.32 -1.13
CA SER A 139 25.41 7.75 -1.07
C SER A 139 26.44 8.03 0.02
N VAL A 140 27.37 8.96 -0.25
CA VAL A 140 28.40 9.39 0.70
C VAL A 140 28.21 10.88 0.91
N ARG A 141 27.83 11.30 2.12
CA ARG A 141 27.40 12.68 2.39
C ARG A 141 27.84 13.15 3.77
N THR A 142 28.10 14.45 3.90
CA THR A 142 28.08 15.12 5.21
C THR A 142 26.65 15.47 5.63
N ILE A 143 26.47 15.94 6.87
CA ILE A 143 25.16 16.38 7.37
C ILE A 143 24.62 17.54 6.52
N GLU A 144 25.47 18.50 6.17
CA GLU A 144 25.11 19.66 5.33
C GLU A 144 24.63 19.19 3.96
N GLN A 145 25.33 18.23 3.35
CA GLN A 145 24.93 17.66 2.07
C GLN A 145 23.63 16.86 2.18
N CYS A 146 23.40 16.14 3.28
CA CYS A 146 22.12 15.48 3.53
C CYS A 146 20.97 16.50 3.58
N TYR A 147 21.17 17.65 4.25
CA TYR A 147 20.19 18.72 4.32
C TYR A 147 19.94 19.37 2.95
N GLU A 148 20.99 19.80 2.25
CA GLU A 148 20.87 20.49 0.97
C GLU A 148 20.20 19.60 -0.09
N GLU A 149 20.69 18.37 -0.27
CA GLU A 149 20.13 17.42 -1.24
C GLU A 149 18.70 17.02 -0.86
N GLY A 150 18.44 16.78 0.43
CA GLY A 150 17.12 16.45 0.94
C GLY A 150 16.12 17.59 0.75
N LYS A 151 16.52 18.84 0.99
CA LYS A 151 15.64 20.02 0.85
C LYS A 151 15.27 20.27 -0.61
N ASN A 152 16.15 19.92 -1.55
CA ASN A 152 15.93 20.11 -2.99
C ASN A 152 15.13 18.98 -3.65
N ASP A 153 15.12 17.77 -3.07
CA ASP A 153 14.44 16.60 -3.65
C ASP A 153 13.69 15.79 -2.58
N VAL A 154 12.37 15.73 -2.70
CA VAL A 154 11.49 14.98 -1.80
C VAL A 154 11.81 13.48 -1.77
N THR A 155 12.35 12.92 -2.85
CA THR A 155 12.78 11.52 -2.95
C THR A 155 13.99 11.29 -2.06
N VAL A 156 14.97 12.20 -2.09
CA VAL A 156 16.14 12.15 -1.21
C VAL A 156 15.71 12.33 0.24
N ALA A 157 14.85 13.30 0.54
CA ALA A 157 14.31 13.49 1.89
C ALA A 157 13.60 12.23 2.41
N THR A 158 12.78 11.59 1.56
CA THR A 158 12.09 10.34 1.91
C THR A 158 13.09 9.24 2.25
N ASN A 159 14.12 9.06 1.42
CA ASN A 159 15.17 8.07 1.66
C ASN A 159 15.89 8.30 3.01
N LEU A 160 16.15 9.57 3.34
CA LEU A 160 16.77 9.96 4.62
C LEU A 160 15.83 9.74 5.81
N PHE A 161 14.53 10.01 5.69
CA PHE A 161 13.54 9.72 6.72
C PHE A 161 13.43 8.22 7.03
N GLU A 162 13.77 7.37 6.08
CA GLU A 162 13.76 5.91 6.24
C GLU A 162 15.07 5.34 6.75
N SER A 163 16.05 6.21 7.03
CA SER A 163 17.36 5.76 7.44
C SER A 163 17.37 5.11 8.83
N ARG A 164 18.28 4.17 9.03
CA ARG A 164 18.54 3.49 10.29
C ARG A 164 20.04 3.23 10.43
N LEU A 165 20.62 3.58 11.57
CA LEU A 165 22.03 3.30 11.84
C LEU A 165 22.29 1.79 11.84
N ILE A 166 23.33 1.36 11.11
CA ILE A 166 23.88 0.00 11.16
C ILE A 166 25.07 -0.02 12.13
N THR A 167 26.08 0.81 11.88
CA THR A 167 27.31 0.87 12.68
C THR A 167 28.03 2.23 12.52
N GLY A 168 29.03 2.49 13.36
CA GLY A 168 29.82 3.73 13.36
C GLY A 168 29.25 4.83 14.27
N SER A 169 29.50 6.09 13.94
CA SER A 169 29.21 7.23 14.81
C SER A 169 27.71 7.43 15.06
N THR A 170 27.28 7.14 16.30
CA THR A 170 25.91 7.39 16.74
C THR A 170 25.63 8.89 16.85
N ASP A 171 26.61 9.68 17.29
CA ASP A 171 26.53 11.16 17.36
C ASP A 171 26.23 11.75 15.97
N LEU A 172 27.01 11.37 14.96
CA LEU A 172 26.84 11.86 13.59
C LEU A 172 25.45 11.52 13.02
N TYR A 173 24.97 10.30 13.26
CA TYR A 173 23.65 9.87 12.83
C TYR A 173 22.53 10.63 13.55
N GLN A 174 22.65 10.87 14.86
CA GLN A 174 21.69 11.67 15.63
C GLN A 174 21.64 13.12 15.17
N GLN A 175 22.78 13.74 14.86
CA GLN A 175 22.84 15.09 14.30
C GLN A 175 22.16 15.16 12.93
N MET A 176 22.39 14.16 12.07
CA MET A 176 21.68 14.06 10.79
C MET A 176 20.16 13.96 10.99
N GLN A 177 19.68 13.08 11.89
CA GLN A 177 18.25 12.96 12.19
C GLN A 177 17.64 14.26 12.74
N ALA A 178 18.38 15.00 13.58
CA ALA A 178 17.93 16.27 14.13
C ALA A 178 17.67 17.33 13.04
N VAL A 179 18.52 17.36 12.02
CA VAL A 179 18.41 18.27 10.88
C VAL A 179 17.19 17.93 9.99
N LEU A 180 16.84 16.64 9.86
CA LEU A 180 15.67 16.20 9.09
C LEU A 180 14.32 16.59 9.72
N VAL A 181 14.27 16.81 11.04
CA VAL A 181 13.01 17.17 11.73
C VAL A 181 12.81 18.68 11.82
N GLU A 182 13.75 19.49 11.34
CA GLU A 182 13.64 20.95 11.35
C GLU A 182 12.35 21.44 10.66
N PRO A 183 11.73 22.54 11.12
CA PRO A 183 10.45 23.00 10.58
C PRO A 183 10.49 23.38 9.10
N ASP A 184 11.65 23.83 8.59
CA ASP A 184 11.81 24.28 7.21
C ASP A 184 12.34 23.17 6.28
N PHE A 185 12.75 22.02 6.82
CA PHE A 185 13.08 20.83 6.06
C PHE A 185 11.79 20.07 5.70
N TRP A 186 11.22 20.37 4.53
CA TRP A 186 9.93 19.82 4.07
C TRP A 186 8.81 20.01 5.10
N PRO A 187 8.26 21.23 5.26
CA PRO A 187 7.11 21.47 6.14
C PRO A 187 5.99 20.47 5.87
N SER A 188 5.26 20.07 6.91
CA SER A 188 4.24 19.02 6.79
C SER A 188 3.21 19.26 5.69
N THR A 189 2.87 20.53 5.41
CA THR A 189 1.95 20.92 4.32
C THR A 189 2.53 20.60 2.95
N ASP A 190 3.80 20.92 2.75
CA ASP A 190 4.50 20.83 1.47
C ASP A 190 4.82 19.36 1.18
N PHE A 191 5.30 18.65 2.20
CA PHE A 191 5.56 17.21 2.11
C PHE A 191 4.29 16.42 1.80
N PHE A 192 3.18 16.71 2.48
CA PHE A 192 1.89 16.05 2.22
C PHE A 192 1.43 16.31 0.79
N THR A 193 1.46 17.56 0.34
CA THR A 193 1.02 17.95 -1.00
C THR A 193 1.81 17.23 -2.09
N GLU A 194 3.15 17.20 -1.95
CA GLU A 194 4.04 16.55 -2.92
C GLU A 194 3.83 15.03 -2.93
N LYS A 195 3.76 14.38 -1.77
CA LYS A 195 3.56 12.92 -1.67
C LYS A 195 2.21 12.48 -2.22
N VAL A 196 1.16 13.27 -2.02
CA VAL A 196 -0.16 13.01 -2.61
C VAL A 196 -0.13 13.19 -4.13
N ALA A 197 0.63 14.16 -4.65
CA ALA A 197 0.80 14.34 -6.09
C ALA A 197 1.55 13.16 -6.72
N GLU A 198 2.65 12.70 -6.12
CA GLU A 198 3.40 11.51 -6.54
C GLU A 198 2.50 10.25 -6.55
N LEU A 199 1.71 10.04 -5.49
CA LEU A 199 0.77 8.93 -5.40
C LEU A 199 -0.25 8.96 -6.53
N LYS A 200 -0.88 10.12 -6.79
CA LYS A 200 -1.86 10.28 -7.88
C LYS A 200 -1.24 10.03 -9.25
N ALA A 201 -0.05 10.57 -9.49
CA ALA A 201 0.68 10.36 -10.74
C ALA A 201 1.02 8.88 -10.95
N ARG A 202 1.52 8.20 -9.91
CA ARG A 202 1.79 6.76 -9.94
C ARG A 202 0.52 5.97 -10.24
N HIS A 203 -0.56 6.19 -9.48
CA HIS A 203 -1.84 5.51 -9.71
C HIS A 203 -2.35 5.69 -11.14
N HIS A 204 -2.15 6.87 -11.73
CA HIS A 204 -2.52 7.11 -13.13
C HIS A 204 -1.70 6.28 -14.13
N ARG A 205 -0.37 6.16 -13.93
CA ARG A 205 0.48 5.32 -14.78
C ARG A 205 0.09 3.84 -14.74
N PHE A 206 -0.32 3.35 -13.57
CA PHE A 206 -0.71 1.95 -13.34
C PHE A 206 -2.22 1.71 -13.53
N ALA A 207 -2.96 2.68 -14.07
CA ALA A 207 -4.40 2.53 -14.34
C ALA A 207 -4.71 1.72 -15.62
N ASP A 208 -3.68 1.39 -16.41
CA ASP A 208 -3.77 0.64 -17.66
C ASP A 208 -4.20 -0.82 -17.44
N SER A 209 -4.77 -1.46 -18.47
CA SER A 209 -5.33 -2.82 -18.40
C SER A 209 -4.28 -3.91 -18.25
N SER A 210 -3.07 -3.71 -18.78
CA SER A 210 -1.96 -4.67 -18.70
C SER A 210 -1.55 -4.94 -17.24
N TYR A 211 -1.49 -3.90 -16.41
CA TYR A 211 -1.19 -3.98 -14.98
C TYR A 211 -2.32 -4.56 -14.14
N ARG A 212 -3.45 -4.95 -14.75
CA ARG A 212 -4.50 -5.68 -14.05
C ARG A 212 -4.29 -7.19 -14.15
N LEU A 213 -3.97 -7.73 -15.33
CA LEU A 213 -3.65 -9.17 -15.45
C LEU A 213 -2.33 -9.54 -14.76
N GLU A 214 -1.34 -8.66 -14.88
CA GLU A 214 0.02 -8.87 -14.36
C GLU A 214 0.38 -7.74 -13.39
N PRO A 215 -0.24 -7.71 -12.19
CA PRO A 215 -0.13 -6.57 -11.31
C PRO A 215 1.26 -6.45 -10.69
N ASN A 216 1.68 -5.20 -10.45
CA ASN A 216 2.88 -4.91 -9.67
C ASN A 216 2.53 -4.76 -8.19
N LEU A 217 3.17 -5.55 -7.33
CA LEU A 217 2.90 -5.61 -5.88
C LEU A 217 3.24 -4.31 -5.15
N LYS A 218 4.15 -3.51 -5.70
CA LYS A 218 4.66 -2.29 -5.10
C LYS A 218 3.92 -1.06 -5.61
N GLU A 219 3.78 -0.93 -6.92
CA GLU A 219 3.46 0.34 -7.57
C GLU A 219 1.98 0.51 -7.94
N ASN A 220 1.21 -0.57 -8.11
CA ASN A 220 -0.22 -0.51 -8.38
C ASN A 220 -0.99 0.19 -7.23
N PRO A 221 -2.18 0.78 -7.48
CA PRO A 221 -3.07 1.26 -6.42
C PRO A 221 -3.37 0.15 -5.39
N GLY A 222 -3.23 0.45 -4.10
CA GLY A 222 -3.32 -0.54 -3.04
C GLY A 222 -2.09 -1.42 -2.85
N GLY A 223 -0.99 -1.16 -3.58
CA GLY A 223 0.28 -1.85 -3.41
C GLY A 223 1.10 -1.34 -2.21
N LEU A 224 2.27 -1.92 -2.01
CA LEU A 224 3.17 -1.58 -0.88
C LEU A 224 3.54 -0.08 -0.83
N ARG A 225 3.64 0.60 -1.98
CA ARG A 225 3.99 2.03 -2.03
C ARG A 225 2.91 2.92 -1.42
N ASP A 226 1.64 2.51 -1.42
CA ASP A 226 0.56 3.25 -0.76
C ASP A 226 0.79 3.23 0.77
N LEU A 227 1.18 2.09 1.33
CA LEU A 227 1.54 1.95 2.75
C LEU A 227 2.77 2.79 3.10
N HIS A 228 3.80 2.77 2.25
CA HIS A 228 5.00 3.59 2.43
C HIS A 228 4.66 5.08 2.45
N THR A 229 3.80 5.53 1.52
CA THR A 229 3.34 6.92 1.46
C THR A 229 2.67 7.35 2.76
N LEU A 230 1.78 6.51 3.31
CA LEU A 230 1.16 6.77 4.60
C LEU A 230 2.19 6.83 5.74
N ALA A 231 3.14 5.90 5.77
CA ALA A 231 4.19 5.87 6.79
C ALA A 231 5.07 7.13 6.74
N TRP A 232 5.40 7.62 5.55
CA TRP A 232 6.18 8.84 5.36
C TRP A 232 5.44 10.08 5.85
N ILE A 233 4.18 10.25 5.45
CA ILE A 233 3.36 11.38 5.88
C ILE A 233 3.20 11.34 7.40
N THR A 234 2.93 10.16 7.96
CA THR A 234 2.83 9.91 9.40
C THR A 234 4.10 10.32 10.14
N LYS A 235 5.25 9.83 9.67
CA LYS A 235 6.55 10.15 10.28
C LYS A 235 6.84 11.63 10.21
N ARG A 236 6.59 12.28 9.07
CA ARG A 236 6.87 13.71 8.93
C ARG A 236 5.92 14.58 9.77
N HIS A 237 4.65 14.24 9.81
CA HIS A 237 3.63 15.06 10.50
C HIS A 237 3.64 14.87 12.02
N PHE A 238 3.73 13.62 12.50
CA PHE A 238 3.63 13.30 13.92
C PHE A 238 4.97 12.99 14.60
N GLY A 239 6.06 12.77 13.84
CA GLY A 239 7.35 12.36 14.39
C GLY A 239 7.38 10.90 14.88
N VAL A 240 6.37 10.10 14.53
CA VAL A 240 6.24 8.69 14.93
C VAL A 240 6.83 7.77 13.87
N ASN A 241 7.33 6.59 14.27
CA ASN A 241 8.07 5.71 13.35
C ASN A 241 7.21 4.60 12.74
N THR A 242 6.00 4.37 13.25
CA THR A 242 5.15 3.26 12.84
C THR A 242 3.71 3.70 12.58
N LEU A 243 3.04 3.02 11.64
CA LEU A 243 1.60 3.19 11.42
C LEU A 243 0.76 2.78 12.64
N ARG A 244 1.31 1.96 13.55
CA ARG A 244 0.63 1.56 14.79
C ARG A 244 0.43 2.74 15.73
N GLU A 245 1.38 3.67 15.77
CA GLU A 245 1.31 4.85 16.64
C GLU A 245 0.17 5.79 16.24
N LEU A 246 -0.32 5.72 14.99
CA LEU A 246 -1.53 6.44 14.56
C LEU A 246 -2.79 6.04 15.33
N ILE A 247 -2.81 4.88 16.00
CA ILE A 247 -3.92 4.49 16.89
C ILE A 247 -4.03 5.47 18.05
N GLY A 248 -2.90 5.89 18.62
CA GLY A 248 -2.86 6.88 19.71
C GLY A 248 -3.28 8.28 19.26
N HIS A 249 -3.21 8.56 17.96
CA HIS A 249 -3.68 9.81 17.35
C HIS A 249 -5.14 9.74 16.85
N GLU A 250 -5.84 8.61 17.04
CA GLU A 250 -7.20 8.37 16.53
C GLU A 250 -7.33 8.40 14.99
N PHE A 251 -6.19 8.36 14.28
CA PHE A 251 -6.14 8.35 12.82
C PHE A 251 -6.59 7.01 12.25
N ILE A 252 -6.24 5.90 12.91
CA ILE A 252 -6.59 4.54 12.53
C ILE A 252 -7.07 3.77 13.77
N ASN A 253 -8.02 2.85 13.62
CA ASN A 253 -8.39 1.94 14.72
C ASN A 253 -7.61 0.61 14.66
N GLN A 254 -7.72 -0.21 15.71
CA GLN A 254 -6.99 -1.49 15.79
C GLN A 254 -7.36 -2.46 14.66
N ASP A 255 -8.63 -2.54 14.27
CA ASP A 255 -9.09 -3.45 13.21
C ASP A 255 -8.58 -3.02 11.83
N GLU A 256 -8.56 -1.71 11.56
CA GLU A 256 -7.99 -1.11 10.36
C GLU A 256 -6.48 -1.36 10.29
N TYR A 257 -5.76 -1.19 11.40
CA TYR A 257 -4.33 -1.51 11.49
C TYR A 257 -4.08 -2.99 11.21
N ASN A 258 -4.81 -3.89 11.86
CA ASN A 258 -4.68 -5.34 11.64
C ASN A 258 -4.99 -5.73 10.19
N THR A 259 -5.97 -5.07 9.57
CA THR A 259 -6.31 -5.26 8.16
C THR A 259 -5.16 -4.84 7.24
N LEU A 260 -4.51 -3.70 7.51
CA LEU A 260 -3.33 -3.25 6.76
C LEU A 260 -2.14 -4.21 6.94
N CYS A 261 -1.88 -4.66 8.16
CA CYS A 261 -0.82 -5.63 8.44
C CYS A 261 -1.05 -6.94 7.68
N GLY A 262 -2.24 -7.55 7.81
CA GLY A 262 -2.53 -8.80 7.09
C GLY A 262 -2.46 -8.65 5.57
N ALA A 263 -2.89 -7.52 5.02
CA ALA A 263 -2.76 -7.24 3.59
C ALA A 263 -1.29 -7.05 3.16
N ARG A 264 -0.49 -6.31 3.94
CA ARG A 264 0.95 -6.13 3.72
C ARG A 264 1.68 -7.47 3.75
N ASP A 265 1.43 -8.27 4.78
CA ASP A 265 2.11 -9.56 4.98
C ASP A 265 1.76 -10.51 3.83
N PHE A 266 0.52 -10.49 3.35
CA PHE A 266 0.15 -11.21 2.14
C PHE A 266 0.94 -10.75 0.90
N LEU A 267 1.03 -9.43 0.66
CA LEU A 267 1.84 -8.90 -0.45
C LEU A 267 3.32 -9.26 -0.31
N TRP A 268 3.85 -9.28 0.92
CA TRP A 268 5.21 -9.72 1.19
C TRP A 268 5.41 -11.20 0.89
N MET A 269 4.46 -12.08 1.26
CA MET A 269 4.53 -13.51 0.93
C MET A 269 4.57 -13.72 -0.58
N VAL A 270 3.69 -13.05 -1.33
CA VAL A 270 3.66 -13.11 -2.79
C VAL A 270 4.97 -12.62 -3.38
N ARG A 271 5.48 -11.46 -2.92
CA ARG A 271 6.76 -10.89 -3.39
C ARG A 271 7.95 -11.80 -3.11
N PHE A 272 7.99 -12.40 -1.92
CA PHE A 272 9.02 -13.35 -1.53
C PHE A 272 8.97 -14.61 -2.41
N GLY A 273 7.77 -15.17 -2.62
CA GLY A 273 7.56 -16.30 -3.52
C GLY A 273 7.99 -16.02 -4.96
N LEU A 274 7.71 -14.82 -5.49
CA LEU A 274 8.18 -14.40 -6.81
C LEU A 274 9.71 -14.39 -6.90
N HIS A 275 10.40 -13.84 -5.89
CA HIS A 275 11.86 -13.85 -5.85
C HIS A 275 12.42 -15.28 -5.75
N ARG A 276 11.76 -16.16 -4.98
CA ARG A 276 12.12 -17.57 -4.87
C ARG A 276 12.03 -18.29 -6.21
N ILE A 277 10.89 -18.17 -6.89
CA ILE A 277 10.62 -18.90 -8.14
C ILE A 277 11.45 -18.34 -9.30
N SER A 278 11.59 -17.02 -9.40
CA SER A 278 12.28 -16.38 -10.53
C SER A 278 13.79 -16.27 -10.33
N GLY A 279 14.28 -16.39 -9.09
CA GLY A 279 15.69 -16.19 -8.74
C GLY A 279 16.19 -14.75 -8.87
N ARG A 280 15.33 -13.81 -9.28
CA ARG A 280 15.66 -12.40 -9.58
C ARG A 280 14.71 -11.44 -8.90
N LYS A 281 15.01 -10.14 -9.01
CA LYS A 281 14.13 -9.05 -8.59
C LYS A 281 13.04 -8.85 -9.64
N ASP A 282 11.80 -9.22 -9.33
CA ASP A 282 10.62 -8.88 -10.13
C ASP A 282 9.41 -8.79 -9.20
N ASP A 283 8.79 -7.61 -9.16
CA ASP A 283 7.63 -7.32 -8.31
C ASP A 283 6.30 -7.52 -9.06
N ARG A 284 6.33 -8.07 -10.27
CA ARG A 284 5.14 -8.32 -11.09
C ARG A 284 4.68 -9.76 -10.98
N VAL A 285 3.37 -9.95 -10.78
CA VAL A 285 2.73 -11.27 -10.79
C VAL A 285 2.39 -11.66 -12.23
N LEU A 286 3.43 -11.99 -13.01
CA LEU A 286 3.30 -12.40 -14.41
C LEU A 286 2.44 -13.66 -14.54
N LEU A 287 1.71 -13.80 -15.65
CA LEU A 287 0.73 -14.87 -15.81
C LEU A 287 1.37 -16.28 -15.75
N ASP A 288 2.57 -16.42 -16.29
CA ASP A 288 3.35 -17.67 -16.27
C ASP A 288 3.85 -18.03 -14.86
N LEU A 289 4.06 -17.02 -14.00
CA LEU A 289 4.48 -17.21 -12.61
C LEU A 289 3.31 -17.48 -11.65
N GLN A 290 2.07 -17.16 -12.01
CA GLN A 290 0.91 -17.32 -11.13
C GLN A 290 0.68 -18.78 -10.71
N LYS A 291 0.84 -19.73 -11.62
CA LYS A 291 0.70 -21.17 -11.32
C LYS A 291 1.75 -21.67 -10.33
N PRO A 292 3.08 -21.57 -10.58
CA PRO A 292 4.07 -22.03 -9.61
C PRO A 292 3.97 -21.27 -8.28
N LEU A 293 3.61 -19.98 -8.31
CA LEU A 293 3.40 -19.19 -7.10
C LEU A 293 2.22 -19.70 -6.26
N SER A 294 1.08 -20.02 -6.89
CA SER A 294 -0.09 -20.56 -6.17
C SER A 294 0.26 -21.85 -5.41
N ARG A 295 1.00 -22.76 -6.04
CA ARG A 295 1.46 -24.00 -5.40
C ARG A 295 2.41 -23.72 -4.25
N LEU A 296 3.39 -22.83 -4.46
CA LEU A 296 4.36 -22.45 -3.43
C LEU A 296 3.68 -21.83 -2.20
N LEU A 297 2.63 -21.04 -2.40
CA LEU A 297 1.87 -20.40 -1.32
C LEU A 297 0.79 -21.33 -0.71
N GLY A 298 0.76 -22.62 -1.07
CA GLY A 298 -0.13 -23.61 -0.49
C GLY A 298 -1.58 -23.56 -1.01
N TYR A 299 -1.83 -22.88 -2.13
CA TYR A 299 -3.09 -23.01 -2.87
C TYR A 299 -3.00 -24.30 -3.69
N ASP A 300 -3.34 -25.43 -3.05
CA ASP A 300 -3.39 -26.73 -3.69
C ASP A 300 -4.85 -27.17 -3.84
N ASN A 301 -5.34 -27.12 -5.07
CA ASN A 301 -6.66 -27.59 -5.46
C ASN A 301 -6.47 -28.66 -6.55
N GLU A 302 -7.40 -29.62 -6.64
CA GLU A 302 -7.43 -30.59 -7.74
C GLU A 302 -7.42 -29.92 -9.13
N ASN A 303 -7.92 -28.68 -9.21
CA ASN A 303 -7.86 -27.85 -10.40
C ASN A 303 -6.89 -26.68 -10.20
N GLU A 304 -5.77 -26.70 -10.93
CA GLU A 304 -4.73 -25.67 -10.87
C GLU A 304 -5.23 -24.26 -11.24
N ILE A 305 -6.20 -24.15 -12.14
CA ILE A 305 -6.79 -22.86 -12.53
C ILE A 305 -7.49 -22.24 -11.32
N ARG A 306 -8.25 -23.06 -10.60
CA ARG A 306 -8.96 -22.63 -9.39
C ARG A 306 -8.01 -22.21 -8.28
N ALA A 307 -6.89 -22.91 -8.09
CA ALA A 307 -5.85 -22.50 -7.14
C ALA A 307 -5.29 -21.10 -7.45
N VAL A 308 -5.04 -20.80 -8.73
CA VAL A 308 -4.60 -19.46 -9.16
C VAL A 308 -5.69 -18.42 -8.91
N GLU A 309 -6.94 -18.70 -9.28
CA GLU A 309 -8.05 -17.76 -9.08
C GLU A 309 -8.28 -17.45 -7.60
N GLU A 310 -8.16 -18.44 -6.70
CA GLU A 310 -8.27 -18.25 -5.26
C GLU A 310 -7.11 -17.40 -4.70
N MET A 311 -5.87 -17.66 -5.13
CA MET A 311 -4.70 -16.85 -4.76
C MET A 311 -4.85 -15.40 -5.24
N MET A 312 -5.24 -15.20 -6.50
CA MET A 312 -5.44 -13.87 -7.09
C MET A 312 -6.63 -13.16 -6.45
N GLN A 313 -7.69 -13.87 -6.05
CA GLN A 313 -8.78 -13.27 -5.30
C GLN A 313 -8.33 -12.74 -3.93
N HIS A 314 -7.46 -13.48 -3.23
CA HIS A 314 -6.83 -12.98 -1.99
C HIS A 314 -5.97 -11.73 -2.27
N TYR A 315 -5.19 -11.73 -3.36
CA TYR A 315 -4.42 -10.55 -3.80
C TYR A 315 -5.31 -9.32 -4.01
N TYR A 316 -6.38 -9.45 -4.80
CA TYR A 316 -7.26 -8.31 -5.09
C TYR A 316 -7.97 -7.79 -3.84
N ARG A 317 -8.36 -8.67 -2.91
CA ARG A 317 -8.92 -8.26 -1.62
C ARG A 317 -7.88 -7.50 -0.77
N ALA A 318 -6.63 -7.96 -0.73
CA ALA A 318 -5.55 -7.31 0.02
C ALA A 318 -5.28 -5.89 -0.51
N VAL A 319 -5.06 -5.71 -1.82
CA VAL A 319 -4.79 -4.38 -2.40
C VAL A 319 -6.01 -3.46 -2.29
N THR A 320 -7.21 -4.03 -2.42
CA THR A 320 -8.46 -3.27 -2.25
C THR A 320 -8.59 -2.74 -0.82
N ASN A 321 -8.26 -3.54 0.19
CA ASN A 321 -8.25 -3.11 1.59
C ASN A 321 -7.23 -2.00 1.85
N ILE A 322 -6.00 -2.13 1.31
CA ILE A 322 -4.96 -1.11 1.41
C ILE A 322 -5.42 0.19 0.74
N ALA A 323 -5.93 0.12 -0.50
CA ALA A 323 -6.38 1.30 -1.24
C ALA A 323 -7.49 2.05 -0.49
N ARG A 324 -8.48 1.32 0.06
CA ARG A 324 -9.60 1.89 0.81
C ARG A 324 -9.14 2.61 2.08
N ILE A 325 -8.33 1.95 2.89
CA ILE A 325 -7.84 2.54 4.15
C ILE A 325 -6.90 3.71 3.84
N SER A 326 -6.05 3.59 2.81
CA SER A 326 -5.15 4.68 2.40
C SER A 326 -5.90 5.91 1.92
N GLU A 327 -6.93 5.75 1.08
CA GLU A 327 -7.77 6.87 0.64
C GLU A 327 -8.41 7.62 1.83
N MET A 328 -8.97 6.86 2.77
CA MET A 328 -9.60 7.42 3.98
C MET A 328 -8.57 8.15 4.86
N LEU A 329 -7.40 7.55 5.10
CA LEU A 329 -6.34 8.17 5.91
C LEU A 329 -5.77 9.43 5.25
N LEU A 330 -5.55 9.42 3.94
CA LEU A 330 -5.07 10.60 3.21
C LEU A 330 -6.07 11.75 3.25
N GLN A 331 -7.37 11.47 3.20
CA GLN A 331 -8.39 12.50 3.39
C GLN A 331 -8.35 13.05 4.82
N HIS A 332 -8.14 12.19 5.83
CA HIS A 332 -8.02 12.65 7.21
C HIS A 332 -6.76 13.52 7.43
N PHE A 333 -5.63 13.14 6.83
CA PHE A 333 -4.43 13.97 6.78
C PHE A 333 -4.67 15.30 6.03
N GLU A 334 -5.42 15.30 4.93
CA GLU A 334 -5.79 16.53 4.23
C GLU A 334 -6.53 17.50 5.16
N GLU A 335 -7.49 16.98 5.94
CA GLU A 335 -8.24 17.77 6.92
C GLU A 335 -7.35 18.32 8.03
N GLU A 336 -6.52 17.46 8.63
CA GLU A 336 -5.65 17.83 9.76
C GLU A 336 -4.53 18.79 9.34
N ILE A 337 -3.91 18.58 8.18
CA ILE A 337 -2.73 19.32 7.74
C ILE A 337 -3.13 20.61 7.01
N LEU A 338 -4.13 20.56 6.12
CA LEU A 338 -4.47 21.68 5.24
C LEU A 338 -5.67 22.49 5.71
N LEU A 339 -6.65 21.86 6.37
CA LEU A 339 -7.94 22.48 6.69
C LEU A 339 -8.10 22.87 8.17
N SER A 340 -7.23 22.39 9.07
CA SER A 340 -7.32 22.62 10.53
C SER A 340 -7.21 24.10 10.94
N ARG A 341 -6.59 24.95 10.10
CA ARG A 341 -6.35 26.36 10.41
C ARG A 341 -7.55 27.29 10.12
N ALA A 342 -8.58 26.81 9.43
CA ALA A 342 -9.76 27.61 9.08
C ALA A 342 -11.03 27.06 9.75
N PRO A 343 -11.98 27.93 10.17
CA PRO A 343 -13.27 27.47 10.66
C PRO A 343 -13.98 26.68 9.56
N ALA A 344 -14.48 25.50 9.93
CA ALA A 344 -15.14 24.62 8.97
C ALA A 344 -16.41 25.28 8.41
N VAL A 345 -16.56 25.26 7.09
CA VAL A 345 -17.77 25.73 6.42
C VAL A 345 -18.78 24.59 6.42
N ILE A 346 -19.89 24.77 7.14
CA ILE A 346 -20.94 23.75 7.30
C ILE A 346 -22.22 24.18 6.57
N PHE A 347 -22.74 23.30 5.72
CA PHE A 347 -24.04 23.45 5.06
C PHE A 347 -24.96 22.27 5.42
N PRO A 348 -25.99 22.48 6.24
CA PRO A 348 -26.95 21.42 6.57
C PRO A 348 -27.70 20.93 5.32
N ILE A 349 -27.84 19.60 5.18
CA ILE A 349 -28.66 18.99 4.11
C ILE A 349 -29.99 18.51 4.67
N ASN A 350 -29.95 17.75 5.76
CA ASN A 350 -31.11 17.29 6.51
C ASN A 350 -30.71 16.95 7.95
N GLU A 351 -31.62 16.36 8.74
CA GLU A 351 -31.34 16.00 10.15
C GLU A 351 -30.19 14.99 10.32
N ARG A 352 -29.88 14.20 9.28
CA ARG A 352 -28.88 13.13 9.31
C ARG A 352 -27.55 13.53 8.66
N PHE A 353 -27.55 14.49 7.74
CA PHE A 353 -26.39 14.79 6.90
C PHE A 353 -26.15 16.29 6.72
N GLN A 354 -24.87 16.65 6.59
CA GLN A 354 -24.40 17.99 6.28
C GLN A 354 -23.17 17.95 5.38
N LEU A 355 -22.85 19.04 4.69
CA LEU A 355 -21.56 19.24 4.05
C LEU A 355 -20.64 19.98 5.02
N ARG A 356 -19.43 19.46 5.23
CA ARG A 356 -18.36 20.12 5.98
C ARG A 356 -17.15 20.27 5.07
N ASN A 357 -16.74 21.51 4.79
CA ASN A 357 -15.67 21.82 3.85
C ASN A 357 -15.85 21.14 2.46
N GLY A 358 -17.10 20.98 2.02
CA GLY A 358 -17.44 20.33 0.76
C GLY A 358 -17.45 18.80 0.79
N TYR A 359 -17.25 18.15 1.94
CA TYR A 359 -17.41 16.71 2.11
C TYR A 359 -18.73 16.38 2.83
N LEU A 360 -19.45 15.37 2.35
CA LEU A 360 -20.68 14.88 2.97
C LEU A 360 -20.35 14.09 4.24
N GLU A 361 -20.95 14.47 5.36
CA GLU A 361 -20.79 13.76 6.63
C GLU A 361 -22.14 13.57 7.35
N VAL A 362 -22.18 12.62 8.28
CA VAL A 362 -23.30 12.48 9.21
C VAL A 362 -23.28 13.59 10.26
N THR A 363 -24.46 14.02 10.70
CA THR A 363 -24.62 15.02 11.78
C THR A 363 -24.30 14.45 13.16
N ARG A 364 -24.37 13.12 13.33
CA ARG A 364 -24.04 12.39 14.55
C ARG A 364 -23.55 10.97 14.24
N ASP A 365 -22.68 10.41 15.08
CA ASP A 365 -22.06 9.10 14.83
C ASP A 365 -23.05 7.94 14.76
N LYS A 366 -24.20 8.08 15.42
CA LYS A 366 -25.23 7.03 15.50
C LYS A 366 -26.24 7.05 14.35
N VAL A 367 -26.11 7.93 13.35
CA VAL A 367 -27.09 8.03 12.23
C VAL A 367 -27.42 6.68 11.60
N PHE A 368 -26.42 5.86 11.29
CA PHE A 368 -26.64 4.56 10.64
C PHE A 368 -27.23 3.51 11.58
N ILE A 369 -26.95 3.60 12.88
CA ILE A 369 -27.52 2.70 13.88
C ILE A 369 -28.99 3.04 14.12
N ASP A 370 -29.30 4.34 14.26
CA ASP A 370 -30.64 4.82 14.54
C ASP A 370 -31.55 4.76 13.30
N TYR A 371 -30.98 4.90 12.10
CA TYR A 371 -31.70 4.85 10.83
C TYR A 371 -30.86 4.12 9.76
N PRO A 372 -30.84 2.78 9.75
CA PRO A 372 -30.04 1.99 8.80
C PRO A 372 -30.20 2.37 7.32
N PRO A 373 -31.40 2.71 6.78
CA PRO A 373 -31.52 3.11 5.37
C PRO A 373 -30.64 4.30 4.96
N ALA A 374 -30.13 5.08 5.93
CA ALA A 374 -29.11 6.11 5.70
C ALA A 374 -27.86 5.57 4.98
N LEU A 375 -27.54 4.28 5.12
CA LEU A 375 -26.43 3.61 4.44
C LEU A 375 -26.57 3.64 2.90
N LEU A 376 -27.80 3.67 2.38
CA LEU A 376 -28.06 3.90 0.95
C LEU A 376 -28.34 5.37 0.63
N GLU A 377 -29.02 6.07 1.55
CA GLU A 377 -29.38 7.48 1.39
C GLU A 377 -28.16 8.37 1.12
N ILE A 378 -27.04 8.14 1.81
CA ILE A 378 -25.85 8.98 1.68
C ILE A 378 -25.33 9.05 0.23
N PHE A 379 -25.35 7.92 -0.49
CA PHE A 379 -24.93 7.88 -1.90
C PHE A 379 -25.91 8.65 -2.79
N LEU A 380 -27.21 8.59 -2.48
CA LEU A 380 -28.22 9.34 -3.21
C LEU A 380 -28.08 10.85 -2.97
N LEU A 381 -27.74 11.25 -1.75
CA LEU A 381 -27.41 12.64 -1.43
C LEU A 381 -26.15 13.10 -2.18
N LEU A 382 -25.13 12.25 -2.26
CA LEU A 382 -23.92 12.54 -3.03
C LEU A 382 -24.22 12.79 -4.52
N GLN A 383 -25.21 12.10 -5.10
CA GLN A 383 -25.68 12.37 -6.48
C GLN A 383 -26.45 13.69 -6.63
N ARG A 384 -27.12 14.14 -5.56
CA ARG A 384 -27.96 15.34 -5.55
C ARG A 384 -27.15 16.62 -5.32
N HIS A 385 -26.11 16.54 -4.48
CA HIS A 385 -25.27 17.66 -4.10
C HIS A 385 -23.99 17.69 -4.92
N LYS A 386 -24.04 18.32 -6.09
CA LYS A 386 -22.90 18.40 -7.05
C LYS A 386 -21.66 19.11 -6.48
N GLU A 387 -21.85 19.92 -5.46
CA GLU A 387 -20.83 20.63 -4.68
C GLU A 387 -20.07 19.70 -3.73
N ALA A 388 -20.62 18.53 -3.42
CA ALA A 388 -19.96 17.53 -2.59
C ALA A 388 -18.80 16.90 -3.35
N ARG A 389 -17.59 17.02 -2.79
CA ARG A 389 -16.36 16.41 -3.33
C ARG A 389 -16.32 14.90 -3.10
N GLY A 390 -16.98 14.44 -2.04
CA GLY A 390 -17.02 13.04 -1.62
C GLY A 390 -17.68 12.89 -0.25
N ILE A 391 -17.53 11.72 0.35
CA ILE A 391 -17.93 11.45 1.73
C ILE A 391 -16.71 11.67 2.63
N ARG A 392 -16.91 12.22 3.82
CA ARG A 392 -15.85 12.47 4.79
C ARG A 392 -15.30 11.18 5.41
N ALA A 393 -14.00 11.11 5.69
CA ALA A 393 -13.32 9.92 6.21
C ALA A 393 -13.99 9.32 7.45
N ALA A 394 -14.33 10.17 8.44
CA ALA A 394 -15.03 9.74 9.64
C ALA A 394 -16.39 9.08 9.32
N THR A 395 -17.12 9.62 8.34
CA THR A 395 -18.39 9.02 7.89
C THR A 395 -18.18 7.72 7.12
N ILE A 396 -17.13 7.60 6.30
CA ILE A 396 -16.75 6.34 5.64
C ILE A 396 -16.47 5.25 6.69
N ARG A 397 -15.73 5.58 7.75
CA ARG A 397 -15.48 4.66 8.88
C ARG A 397 -16.78 4.20 9.53
N LEU A 398 -17.71 5.11 9.79
CA LEU A 398 -19.03 4.78 10.34
C LEU A 398 -19.85 3.88 9.40
N ILE A 399 -19.82 4.14 8.09
CA ILE A 399 -20.45 3.28 7.08
C ILE A 399 -19.89 1.85 7.20
N ARG A 400 -18.57 1.70 7.19
CA ARG A 400 -17.89 0.39 7.27
C ARG A 400 -18.23 -0.38 8.55
N ASN A 401 -18.21 0.30 9.69
CA ASN A 401 -18.58 -0.30 10.98
C ASN A 401 -20.06 -0.72 11.05
N SER A 402 -20.89 -0.11 10.19
CA SER A 402 -22.33 -0.33 10.12
C SER A 402 -22.74 -1.28 8.99
N VAL A 403 -21.81 -1.79 8.16
CA VAL A 403 -22.12 -2.72 7.05
C VAL A 403 -22.87 -3.96 7.55
N LYS A 404 -22.56 -4.43 8.77
CA LYS A 404 -23.25 -5.56 9.42
C LYS A 404 -24.75 -5.33 9.67
N LEU A 405 -25.23 -4.08 9.65
CA LEU A 405 -26.65 -3.74 9.74
C LEU A 405 -27.42 -4.06 8.45
N ILE A 406 -26.72 -4.38 7.35
CA ILE A 406 -27.32 -4.80 6.08
C ILE A 406 -27.60 -6.31 6.15
N ASP A 407 -28.58 -6.67 6.97
CA ASP A 407 -29.08 -8.02 7.15
C ASP A 407 -30.30 -8.31 6.27
N GLU A 408 -31.03 -9.38 6.57
CA GLU A 408 -32.23 -9.75 5.81
C GLU A 408 -33.39 -8.77 6.01
N GLU A 409 -33.54 -8.17 7.19
CA GLU A 409 -34.56 -7.15 7.44
C GLU A 409 -34.27 -5.89 6.63
N PHE A 410 -33.01 -5.43 6.64
CA PHE A 410 -32.58 -4.31 5.80
C PHE A 410 -32.85 -4.55 4.32
N ARG A 411 -32.51 -5.75 3.83
CA ARG A 411 -32.68 -6.11 2.41
C ARG A 411 -34.15 -6.22 2.01
N ASN A 412 -35.06 -6.50 2.95
CA ASN A 412 -36.49 -6.57 2.67
C ASN A 412 -37.24 -5.25 2.94
N ASP A 413 -36.58 -4.22 3.50
CA ASP A 413 -37.18 -2.92 3.76
C ASP A 413 -37.55 -2.19 2.44
N PRO A 414 -38.84 -1.86 2.21
CA PRO A 414 -39.28 -1.13 1.02
C PRO A 414 -38.56 0.21 0.80
N ARG A 415 -38.15 0.89 1.88
CA ARG A 415 -37.40 2.16 1.81
C ARG A 415 -36.02 1.94 1.20
N CYS A 416 -35.34 0.86 1.55
CA CYS A 416 -34.04 0.49 1.00
C CYS A 416 -34.15 0.15 -0.50
N HIS A 417 -35.19 -0.60 -0.89
CA HIS A 417 -35.49 -0.87 -2.30
C HIS A 417 -35.71 0.42 -3.10
N GLU A 418 -36.49 1.36 -2.56
CA GLU A 418 -36.75 2.64 -3.21
C GLU A 418 -35.47 3.46 -3.37
N LEU A 419 -34.67 3.60 -2.30
CA LEU A 419 -33.39 4.30 -2.33
C LEU A 419 -32.44 3.70 -3.38
N PHE A 420 -32.31 2.37 -3.39
CA PHE A 420 -31.44 1.69 -4.35
C PHE A 420 -31.90 1.88 -5.80
N LEU A 421 -33.21 1.75 -6.06
CA LEU A 421 -33.76 2.00 -7.40
C LEU A 421 -33.61 3.46 -7.81
N GLU A 422 -33.65 4.39 -6.86
CA GLU A 422 -33.48 5.82 -7.12
C GLU A 422 -32.02 6.17 -7.47
N LEU A 423 -31.03 5.49 -6.86
CA LEU A 423 -29.61 5.61 -7.25
C LEU A 423 -29.40 5.32 -8.74
N LEU A 424 -30.11 4.32 -9.27
CA LEU A 424 -30.04 3.92 -10.68
C LEU A 424 -30.83 4.84 -11.62
N ARG A 425 -31.68 5.73 -11.10
CA ARG A 425 -32.46 6.68 -11.91
C ARG A 425 -31.78 8.02 -12.07
N ARG A 426 -30.76 8.33 -11.27
CA ARG A 426 -30.16 9.66 -11.31
C ARG A 426 -29.40 9.91 -12.61
N PRO A 427 -29.48 11.13 -13.15
CA PRO A 427 -28.76 11.48 -14.36
C PRO A 427 -27.25 11.63 -14.12
N ARG A 428 -26.72 11.46 -12.91
CA ARG A 428 -25.29 11.63 -12.61
C ARG A 428 -24.87 10.69 -11.48
N GLY A 429 -23.56 10.46 -11.36
CA GLY A 429 -22.97 9.79 -10.21
C GLY A 429 -23.05 8.26 -10.20
N ILE A 430 -23.97 7.62 -10.95
CA ILE A 430 -24.20 6.16 -10.93
C ILE A 430 -22.91 5.34 -10.83
N TYR A 431 -22.01 5.42 -11.82
CA TYR A 431 -20.75 4.66 -11.79
C TYR A 431 -19.89 4.98 -10.56
N HIS A 432 -19.72 6.26 -10.23
CA HIS A 432 -18.84 6.68 -9.13
C HIS A 432 -19.38 6.23 -7.77
N ASP A 433 -20.70 6.25 -7.57
CA ASP A 433 -21.31 5.85 -6.31
C ASP A 433 -21.36 4.35 -6.17
N PHE A 434 -21.67 3.60 -7.23
CA PHE A 434 -21.56 2.15 -7.20
C PHE A 434 -20.11 1.69 -6.97
N ARG A 435 -19.12 2.41 -7.51
CA ARG A 435 -17.71 2.18 -7.19
C ARG A 435 -17.40 2.45 -5.71
N ARG A 436 -17.94 3.52 -5.12
CA ARG A 436 -17.82 3.79 -3.67
C ARG A 436 -18.56 2.77 -2.82
N MET A 437 -19.76 2.36 -3.22
CA MET A 437 -20.53 1.31 -2.54
C MET A 437 -19.80 -0.02 -2.57
N ASN A 438 -19.13 -0.37 -3.68
CA ASN A 438 -18.24 -1.52 -3.73
C ASN A 438 -17.07 -1.32 -2.74
N ALA A 439 -16.41 -0.16 -2.82
CA ALA A 439 -15.27 0.18 -1.97
C ALA A 439 -15.61 0.20 -0.46
N TYR A 440 -16.84 0.51 -0.07
CA TYR A 440 -17.24 0.57 1.34
C TYR A 440 -17.94 -0.71 1.81
N GLY A 441 -17.97 -1.77 0.99
CA GLY A 441 -18.60 -3.06 1.32
C GLY A 441 -20.13 -3.06 1.26
N ILE A 442 -20.74 -1.98 0.76
CA ILE A 442 -22.19 -1.83 0.69
C ILE A 442 -22.80 -2.72 -0.40
N LEU A 443 -22.15 -2.85 -1.57
CA LEU A 443 -22.68 -3.71 -2.65
C LEU A 443 -22.69 -5.19 -2.26
N GLU A 444 -21.59 -5.70 -1.69
CA GLU A 444 -21.51 -7.10 -1.28
C GLU A 444 -22.45 -7.45 -0.13
N ALA A 445 -22.73 -6.50 0.77
CA ALA A 445 -23.68 -6.70 1.85
C ALA A 445 -25.14 -6.60 1.38
N TYR A 446 -25.44 -5.67 0.46
CA TYR A 446 -26.79 -5.43 -0.03
C TYR A 446 -27.22 -6.45 -1.11
N ILE A 447 -26.29 -6.91 -1.95
CA ILE A 447 -26.56 -7.87 -3.04
C ILE A 447 -25.74 -9.14 -2.76
N PRO A 448 -26.33 -10.19 -2.15
CA PRO A 448 -25.59 -11.40 -1.78
C PRO A 448 -24.88 -12.10 -2.94
N ALA A 449 -25.42 -12.05 -4.15
CA ALA A 449 -24.76 -12.59 -5.34
C ALA A 449 -23.49 -11.79 -5.71
N PHE A 450 -23.49 -10.48 -5.47
CA PHE A 450 -22.33 -9.62 -5.70
C PHE A 450 -21.15 -10.00 -4.78
N LYS A 451 -21.43 -10.42 -3.53
CA LYS A 451 -20.39 -10.88 -2.60
C LYS A 451 -19.50 -12.00 -3.17
N GLN A 452 -20.06 -12.89 -3.98
CA GLN A 452 -19.33 -14.03 -4.53
C GLN A 452 -18.31 -13.62 -5.60
N ILE A 453 -18.53 -12.48 -6.25
CA ILE A 453 -17.70 -12.02 -7.36
C ILE A 453 -16.65 -10.96 -6.96
N VAL A 454 -16.70 -10.46 -5.72
CA VAL A 454 -15.74 -9.46 -5.22
C VAL A 454 -14.32 -10.01 -5.26
N GLY A 455 -13.47 -9.34 -6.04
CA GLY A 455 -12.08 -9.74 -6.25
C GLY A 455 -11.93 -11.02 -7.07
N ARG A 456 -13.01 -11.59 -7.62
CA ARG A 456 -12.94 -12.83 -8.40
C ARG A 456 -12.31 -12.52 -9.74
N MET A 457 -11.21 -13.20 -10.06
CA MET A 457 -10.56 -13.14 -11.36
C MET A 457 -10.90 -14.41 -12.15
N GLN A 458 -10.93 -14.31 -13.48
CA GLN A 458 -10.90 -15.49 -14.36
C GLN A 458 -9.48 -15.62 -14.91
N PHE A 459 -8.88 -16.80 -14.77
CA PHE A 459 -7.48 -17.00 -15.18
C PHE A 459 -7.36 -17.26 -16.70
N ASP A 460 -7.34 -16.18 -17.48
CA ASP A 460 -7.03 -16.18 -18.90
C ASP A 460 -6.47 -14.82 -19.39
N MET A 461 -6.17 -14.72 -20.69
CA MET A 461 -5.57 -13.54 -21.32
C MET A 461 -6.58 -12.42 -21.63
N PHE A 462 -7.88 -12.65 -21.45
CA PHE A 462 -8.95 -11.75 -21.89
C PHE A 462 -9.63 -11.02 -20.73
N HIS A 463 -9.67 -11.62 -19.54
CA HIS A 463 -10.33 -11.06 -18.36
C HIS A 463 -9.41 -10.14 -17.54
N ILE A 464 -9.23 -8.92 -18.05
CA ILE A 464 -8.42 -7.87 -17.42
C ILE A 464 -9.01 -7.28 -16.14
N TYR A 465 -10.27 -7.58 -15.80
CA TYR A 465 -10.94 -7.05 -14.61
C TYR A 465 -11.35 -8.21 -13.72
N THR A 466 -11.33 -8.01 -12.40
CA THR A 466 -12.14 -8.85 -11.52
C THR A 466 -13.60 -8.70 -11.88
N VAL A 467 -14.41 -9.73 -11.65
CA VAL A 467 -15.82 -9.77 -12.07
C VAL A 467 -16.63 -8.60 -11.49
N ASP A 468 -16.32 -8.16 -10.26
CA ASP A 468 -16.94 -6.98 -9.65
C ASP A 468 -16.55 -5.66 -10.35
N GLU A 469 -15.27 -5.47 -10.65
CA GLU A 469 -14.80 -4.29 -11.39
C GLU A 469 -15.29 -4.32 -12.85
N HIS A 470 -15.36 -5.50 -13.47
CA HIS A 470 -15.96 -5.70 -14.79
C HIS A 470 -17.41 -5.23 -14.80
N THR A 471 -18.21 -5.69 -13.83
CA THR A 471 -19.60 -5.29 -13.65
C THR A 471 -19.75 -3.78 -13.51
N LEU A 472 -18.89 -3.13 -12.72
CA LEU A 472 -18.88 -1.67 -12.59
C LEU A 472 -18.46 -0.95 -13.87
N MET A 473 -17.53 -1.52 -14.63
CA MET A 473 -17.10 -0.98 -15.93
C MET A 473 -18.20 -1.10 -16.98
N VAL A 474 -18.94 -2.21 -17.04
CA VAL A 474 -20.14 -2.34 -17.88
C VAL A 474 -21.16 -1.27 -17.50
N LEU A 475 -21.43 -1.07 -16.21
CA LEU A 475 -22.31 0.00 -15.73
C LEU A 475 -21.82 1.40 -16.18
N ARG A 476 -20.51 1.64 -16.17
CA ARG A 476 -19.90 2.88 -16.69
C ARG A 476 -20.18 3.06 -18.19
N TYR A 477 -19.95 2.04 -19.00
CA TYR A 477 -20.14 2.11 -20.46
C TYR A 477 -21.62 2.27 -20.82
N VAL A 478 -22.51 1.49 -20.21
CA VAL A 478 -23.95 1.63 -20.40
C VAL A 478 -24.43 3.02 -19.98
N ARG A 479 -23.88 3.59 -18.90
CA ARG A 479 -24.19 4.98 -18.51
C ARG A 479 -23.70 5.99 -19.55
N ARG A 480 -22.54 5.79 -20.19
CA ARG A 480 -22.04 6.71 -21.24
C ARG A 480 -22.97 6.79 -22.45
N LEU A 481 -23.72 5.74 -22.77
CA LEU A 481 -24.71 5.74 -23.86
C LEU A 481 -25.84 6.78 -23.65
N SER A 482 -26.02 7.28 -22.43
CA SER A 482 -26.98 8.38 -22.16
C SER A 482 -26.37 9.78 -22.27
N ASP A 483 -25.05 9.89 -22.49
CA ASP A 483 -24.37 11.17 -22.69
C ASP A 483 -24.25 11.47 -24.18
N THR A 484 -25.15 12.32 -24.70
CA THR A 484 -25.17 12.71 -26.11
C THR A 484 -23.89 13.41 -26.57
N LYS A 485 -23.09 13.98 -25.66
CA LYS A 485 -21.78 14.56 -25.99
C LYS A 485 -20.76 13.52 -26.42
N ARG A 486 -21.00 12.25 -26.09
CA ARG A 486 -20.16 11.10 -26.43
C ARG A 486 -20.80 10.19 -27.47
N ALA A 487 -21.85 10.64 -28.15
CA ALA A 487 -22.56 9.85 -29.17
C ALA A 487 -21.62 9.30 -30.24
N ASN A 488 -20.53 10.00 -30.57
CA ASN A 488 -19.54 9.57 -31.54
C ASN A 488 -18.77 8.30 -31.13
N GLU A 489 -18.69 7.96 -29.82
CA GLU A 489 -18.05 6.72 -29.33
C GLU A 489 -18.86 5.48 -29.72
N ALA A 490 -20.19 5.59 -29.77
CA ALA A 490 -21.11 4.51 -30.13
C ALA A 490 -22.47 5.07 -30.63
N PRO A 491 -22.56 5.53 -31.90
CA PRO A 491 -23.72 6.27 -32.39
C PRO A 491 -25.03 5.51 -32.32
N GLU A 492 -25.04 4.27 -32.85
CA GLU A 492 -26.24 3.42 -32.89
C GLU A 492 -26.75 3.06 -31.49
N ALA A 493 -25.82 2.68 -30.59
CA ALA A 493 -26.16 2.33 -29.22
C ALA A 493 -26.69 3.54 -28.43
N THR A 494 -26.14 4.73 -28.66
CA THR A 494 -26.62 5.99 -28.05
C THR A 494 -28.03 6.34 -28.55
N GLU A 495 -28.29 6.17 -29.86
CA GLU A 495 -29.62 6.39 -30.42
C GLU A 495 -30.65 5.41 -29.83
N LEU A 496 -30.32 4.11 -29.77
CA LEU A 496 -31.19 3.10 -29.16
C LEU A 496 -31.44 3.39 -27.68
N PHE A 497 -30.40 3.79 -26.94
CA PHE A 497 -30.53 4.16 -25.54
C PHE A 497 -31.54 5.31 -25.36
N SER A 498 -31.50 6.34 -26.22
CA SER A 498 -32.42 7.49 -26.15
C SER A 498 -33.89 7.10 -26.35
N LYS A 499 -34.17 5.97 -27.00
CA LYS A 499 -35.51 5.43 -27.23
C LYS A 499 -36.03 4.56 -26.09
N LEU A 500 -35.18 4.22 -25.10
CA LEU A 500 -35.57 3.38 -23.97
C LEU A 500 -36.55 4.12 -23.06
N ARG A 501 -37.75 3.54 -22.88
CA ARG A 501 -38.75 4.07 -21.94
C ARG A 501 -38.30 4.01 -20.47
N ASN A 502 -37.46 3.04 -20.13
CA ASN A 502 -37.05 2.79 -18.75
C ASN A 502 -35.56 2.37 -18.65
N PRO A 503 -34.62 3.32 -18.80
CA PRO A 503 -33.18 3.01 -18.81
C PRO A 503 -32.67 2.31 -17.55
N LYS A 504 -33.36 2.45 -16.42
CA LYS A 504 -32.95 1.80 -15.15
C LYS A 504 -32.96 0.27 -15.22
N LEU A 505 -33.80 -0.32 -16.07
CA LEU A 505 -33.82 -1.78 -16.28
C LEU A 505 -32.52 -2.24 -16.97
N LEU A 506 -31.98 -1.44 -17.88
CA LEU A 506 -30.70 -1.74 -18.52
C LEU A 506 -29.54 -1.60 -17.52
N TYR A 507 -29.59 -0.62 -16.62
CA TYR A 507 -28.60 -0.51 -15.54
C TYR A 507 -28.69 -1.67 -14.54
N LEU A 508 -29.89 -2.13 -14.20
CA LEU A 508 -30.08 -3.34 -13.40
C LEU A 508 -29.55 -4.57 -14.13
N ALA A 509 -29.89 -4.74 -15.42
CA ALA A 509 -29.36 -5.84 -16.21
C ALA A 509 -27.82 -5.83 -16.24
N ALA A 510 -27.21 -4.66 -16.46
CA ALA A 510 -25.76 -4.48 -16.41
C ALA A 510 -25.16 -4.86 -15.05
N LEU A 511 -25.82 -4.51 -13.94
CA LEU A 511 -25.33 -4.86 -12.60
C LEU A 511 -25.44 -6.35 -12.29
N PHE A 512 -26.43 -7.05 -12.85
CA PHE A 512 -26.73 -8.45 -12.55
C PHE A 512 -26.24 -9.45 -13.62
N HIS A 513 -25.63 -8.98 -14.72
CA HIS A 513 -25.35 -9.82 -15.88
C HIS A 513 -24.33 -10.95 -15.62
N ASP A 514 -23.42 -10.77 -14.66
CA ASP A 514 -22.26 -11.65 -14.43
C ASP A 514 -22.13 -12.05 -12.95
N LEU A 515 -23.26 -12.15 -12.24
CA LEU A 515 -23.30 -12.50 -10.81
C LEU A 515 -23.50 -14.01 -10.53
N GLY A 516 -23.44 -14.86 -11.58
CA GLY A 516 -23.78 -16.29 -11.52
C GLY A 516 -22.70 -17.18 -12.09
#